data_AF-A0A4Q3YE54-F1
#
_entry.id   AF-A0A4Q3YE54-F1
#
_cell.length_a   1.000
_cell.length_b   1.000
_cell.length_c   1.000
_cell.angle_alpha   90.00
_cell.angle_beta   90.00
_cell.angle_gamma   90.00
#
_symmetry.space_group_name_H-M   'P 1'
#
loop_
_entity.id
_entity.type
_entity.pdbx_description
1 polymer ?
#
loop_
_entity_poly.entity_id
_entity_poly.type
_entity_poly.pdbx_seq_one_letter_code
_entity_poly.pdbx_strand_id
1 'polypeptide(L)'
;VVGVADFRGNGRQGAITGKDNSKAARMVDGAWVYSTIGAKCNNPENANERRYCAVGDVNGDGTTDLVQTNAATRNSDVWLSTGSTFIKAADGLDLPGSPILRDMDNDGTIDFVSNPDRMGEKPFQSMSIYALQFSGGTYSMVASGSSVRGSAWSGDFNGDGLPDFVRNATDLSISNSGTGNPNLLRTVTLETGGKISVDYYPSTRWSNSFLPQVMHAVTKLKVEDGRGTIATTDYAYAGGLYDTVARKFLGYKTITVTKPLANGEASRPVVTITYRQDLASYGLPSNTVSRNGEDTKSKTVAESYSVRTASKPYRALNTATETTIEEGSSLVLRTERSFDAYGNVTEIKDYGRKDLDGDETWTTTNYAPNLDDYQVSYPRSVRVRSGGFTSELGISEKYTINYYDDASANATPPTKGNLTRVRYYKQLDPADINYAENFTYDANGNRLSHADAMGNRTEWDYDPAYKLHVVKERAPKYFANGSQPADTRFETTFANDNVCGKPSAKMDWNDIV
;
A
#
# COMPACT_ATOMS: atom_id res chain seq x y z
N VAL A 1 10.55 11.05 37.60
CA VAL A 1 10.01 11.03 36.21
C VAL A 1 8.53 10.70 36.32
N VAL A 2 7.67 11.44 35.62
CA VAL A 2 6.21 11.30 35.65
C VAL A 2 5.73 10.33 34.57
N GLY A 3 6.37 10.37 33.40
CA GLY A 3 6.06 9.49 32.28
C GLY A 3 7.21 9.46 31.27
N VAL A 4 7.22 8.42 30.43
CA VAL A 4 8.12 8.23 29.30
C VAL A 4 7.24 7.99 28.09
N ALA A 5 7.44 8.73 27.02
CA ALA A 5 6.56 8.72 25.86
C ALA A 5 7.20 9.32 24.60
N ASP A 6 6.61 9.06 23.43
CA ASP A 6 7.05 9.63 22.16
C ASP A 6 6.27 10.91 21.82
N PHE A 7 6.80 12.04 22.27
CA PHE A 7 6.17 13.34 22.03
C PHE A 7 6.19 13.79 20.57
N ARG A 8 6.90 13.08 19.67
CA ARG A 8 7.13 13.48 18.27
C ARG A 8 6.48 12.55 17.25
N GLY A 9 5.90 11.45 17.69
CA GLY A 9 5.42 10.39 16.79
C GLY A 9 6.54 9.81 15.90
N ASN A 10 7.80 9.90 16.34
CA ASN A 10 8.95 9.47 15.53
C ASN A 10 9.58 8.17 16.02
N GLY A 11 8.91 7.42 16.90
CA GLY A 11 9.36 6.20 17.54
C GLY A 11 10.51 6.38 18.53
N ARG A 12 10.74 7.56 19.10
CA ARG A 12 11.81 7.79 20.11
C ARG A 12 11.22 8.35 21.40
N GLN A 13 11.55 7.68 22.50
CA GLN A 13 11.06 8.02 23.82
C GLN A 13 11.75 9.28 24.38
N GLY A 14 10.94 10.19 24.92
CA GLY A 14 11.33 11.26 25.84
C GLY A 14 10.82 10.99 27.25
N ALA A 15 11.04 11.93 28.17
CA ALA A 15 10.57 11.80 29.55
C ALA A 15 10.00 13.12 30.09
N ILE A 16 8.95 13.03 30.91
CA ILE A 16 8.44 14.17 31.68
C ILE A 16 9.05 14.14 33.08
N THR A 17 9.71 15.23 33.48
CA THR A 17 10.20 15.41 34.85
C THR A 17 9.15 16.14 35.69
N GLY A 18 8.73 15.54 36.81
CA GLY A 18 7.69 16.10 37.67
C GLY A 18 8.25 16.98 38.78
N LYS A 19 7.83 18.24 38.76
CA LYS A 19 7.94 19.32 39.77
C LYS A 19 6.96 20.45 39.36
N ASP A 20 6.89 21.51 40.16
CA ASP A 20 6.39 22.81 39.67
C ASP A 20 7.21 23.26 38.45
N ASN A 21 6.53 23.60 37.36
CA ASN A 21 7.08 23.77 36.01
C ASN A 21 7.68 22.48 35.43
N SER A 22 6.84 21.47 35.24
CA SER A 22 7.26 20.20 34.64
C SER A 22 7.88 20.43 33.25
N LYS A 23 8.92 19.65 32.97
CA LYS A 23 9.69 19.74 31.72
C LYS A 23 9.56 18.44 30.94
N ALA A 24 9.46 18.57 29.62
CA ALA A 24 9.62 17.46 28.69
C ALA A 24 11.09 17.42 28.24
N ALA A 25 11.74 16.29 28.49
CA ALA A 25 13.09 15.99 28.06
C ALA A 25 13.03 15.12 26.81
N ARG A 26 13.80 15.47 25.77
CA ARG A 26 13.92 14.73 24.52
C ARG A 26 15.37 14.63 24.07
N MET A 27 15.71 13.56 23.36
CA MET A 27 17.04 13.39 22.78
C MET A 27 17.09 14.03 21.39
N VAL A 28 17.99 14.98 21.17
CA VAL A 28 18.25 15.63 19.88
C VAL A 28 19.77 15.58 19.66
N ASP A 29 20.20 14.98 18.55
CA ASP A 29 21.63 14.88 18.17
C ASP A 29 22.56 14.38 19.28
N GLY A 30 22.08 13.41 20.07
CA GLY A 30 22.85 12.79 21.16
C GLY A 30 22.81 13.56 22.49
N ALA A 31 22.10 14.69 22.57
CA ALA A 31 21.96 15.49 23.78
C ALA A 31 20.50 15.61 24.26
N TRP A 32 20.32 15.73 25.56
CA TRP A 32 19.02 16.01 26.16
C TRP A 32 18.65 17.49 26.01
N VAL A 33 17.53 17.76 25.37
CA VAL A 33 16.92 19.09 25.24
C VAL A 33 15.63 19.11 26.06
N TYR A 34 15.39 20.21 26.76
CA TYR A 34 14.25 20.38 27.68
C TYR A 34 13.32 21.49 27.20
N SER A 35 12.01 21.26 27.25
CA SER A 35 10.98 22.29 27.09
C SER A 35 10.07 22.33 28.31
N THR A 36 9.68 23.53 28.72
CA THR A 36 8.68 23.72 29.78
C THR A 36 7.30 23.37 29.22
N ILE A 37 6.54 22.56 29.95
CA ILE A 37 5.21 22.08 29.52
C ILE A 37 4.11 23.07 29.94
N GLY A 38 4.33 23.84 31.02
CA GLY A 38 3.31 24.68 31.66
C GLY A 38 2.40 23.91 32.62
N ALA A 39 2.29 22.58 32.46
CA ALA A 39 1.63 21.69 33.39
C ALA A 39 2.44 21.47 34.68
N LYS A 40 1.73 21.32 35.82
CA LYS A 40 2.29 20.93 37.12
C LYS A 40 2.15 19.43 37.42
N CYS A 41 3.02 18.58 36.88
CA CYS A 41 2.95 17.15 37.15
C CYS A 41 3.68 16.81 38.45
N ASN A 42 2.91 16.58 39.52
CA ASN A 42 3.36 16.34 40.90
C ASN A 42 3.91 17.60 41.60
N ASN A 43 3.01 18.45 42.09
CA ASN A 43 3.32 19.51 43.05
C ASN A 43 3.17 18.97 44.50
N PRO A 44 4.25 18.85 45.29
CA PRO A 44 4.20 18.41 46.68
C PRO A 44 3.88 19.53 47.68
N GLU A 45 3.85 20.80 47.26
CA GLU A 45 3.88 21.95 48.18
C GLU A 45 2.53 22.28 48.83
N ASN A 46 1.41 21.75 48.31
CA ASN A 46 0.08 21.91 48.93
C ASN A 46 -0.85 20.73 48.57
N ALA A 47 -1.46 20.09 49.57
CA ALA A 47 -2.42 18.99 49.37
C ALA A 47 -3.64 19.42 48.51
N ASN A 48 -4.02 20.70 48.57
CA ASN A 48 -5.13 21.27 47.80
C ASN A 48 -4.76 21.64 46.34
N GLU A 49 -3.48 21.61 45.99
CA GLU A 49 -2.98 21.87 44.62
C GLU A 49 -2.31 20.64 44.00
N ARG A 50 -2.45 19.48 44.63
CA ARG A 50 -1.81 18.26 44.16
C ARG A 50 -2.38 17.86 42.79
N ARG A 51 -1.49 17.66 41.83
CA ARG A 51 -1.83 17.40 40.42
C ARG A 51 -1.12 16.13 39.95
N TYR A 52 -1.87 15.24 39.30
CA TYR A 52 -1.37 14.01 38.70
C TYR A 52 -1.36 14.14 37.19
N CYS A 53 -0.47 13.41 36.54
CA CYS A 53 -0.40 13.42 35.09
C CYS A 53 -0.38 12.00 34.53
N ALA A 54 -1.08 11.81 33.43
CA ALA A 54 -1.01 10.64 32.57
C ALA A 54 -0.64 11.09 31.15
N VAL A 55 0.01 10.22 30.39
CA VAL A 55 0.45 10.49 29.02
C VAL A 55 -0.16 9.47 28.06
N GLY A 56 -0.60 9.93 26.90
CA GLY A 56 -1.25 9.13 25.85
C GLY A 56 -1.62 10.05 24.69
N ASP A 57 -1.75 9.50 23.48
CA ASP A 57 -2.20 10.22 22.28
C ASP A 57 -3.72 10.38 22.31
N VAL A 58 -4.22 11.44 22.94
CA VAL A 58 -5.67 11.57 23.24
C VAL A 58 -6.46 12.15 22.07
N ASN A 59 -5.77 12.60 21.01
CA ASN A 59 -6.39 13.13 19.80
C ASN A 59 -6.11 12.26 18.54
N GLY A 60 -5.29 11.22 18.66
CA GLY A 60 -4.97 10.28 17.57
C GLY A 60 -4.04 10.86 16.51
N ASP A 61 -3.24 11.88 16.83
CA ASP A 61 -2.35 12.54 15.87
C ASP A 61 -0.98 11.87 15.70
N GLY A 62 -0.73 10.79 16.45
CA GLY A 62 0.49 10.01 16.48
C GLY A 62 1.52 10.54 17.47
N THR A 63 1.27 11.65 18.16
CA THR A 63 2.15 12.21 19.18
C THR A 63 1.57 11.99 20.58
N THR A 64 2.43 11.80 21.57
CA THR A 64 1.94 11.61 22.94
C THR A 64 1.61 12.93 23.64
N ASP A 65 0.35 13.06 24.07
CA ASP A 65 -0.17 14.19 24.84
C ASP A 65 -0.07 13.98 26.36
N LEU A 66 -0.54 14.97 27.11
CA LEU A 66 -0.53 14.99 28.56
C LEU A 66 -1.90 15.37 29.12
N VAL A 67 -2.39 14.54 30.04
CA VAL A 67 -3.60 14.79 30.82
C VAL A 67 -3.20 15.09 32.25
N GLN A 68 -3.62 16.24 32.78
CA GLN A 68 -3.33 16.67 34.13
C GLN A 68 -4.61 16.73 34.97
N THR A 69 -4.67 15.97 36.07
CA THR A 69 -5.84 15.94 36.97
C THR A 69 -5.55 16.64 38.29
N ASN A 70 -6.48 17.47 38.76
CA ASN A 70 -6.47 18.06 40.09
C ASN A 70 -7.03 17.12 41.15
N ALA A 71 -6.28 16.87 42.21
CA ALA A 71 -6.69 16.06 43.36
C ALA A 71 -7.92 16.61 44.08
N ALA A 72 -8.01 17.94 44.24
CA ALA A 72 -9.01 18.60 45.05
C ALA A 72 -10.33 18.77 44.28
N THR A 73 -10.26 19.36 43.08
CA THR A 73 -11.45 19.63 42.25
C THR A 73 -11.88 18.43 41.41
N ARG A 74 -11.04 17.39 41.29
CA ARG A 74 -11.28 16.20 40.44
C ARG A 74 -11.61 16.55 38.99
N ASN A 75 -11.08 17.66 38.49
CA ASN A 75 -11.15 18.06 37.08
C ASN A 75 -9.81 17.82 36.38
N SER A 76 -9.83 17.76 35.05
CA SER A 76 -8.64 17.48 34.24
C SER A 76 -8.41 18.52 33.15
N ASP A 77 -7.14 18.82 32.90
CA ASP A 77 -6.68 19.67 31.82
C ASP A 77 -5.99 18.78 30.77
N VAL A 78 -6.19 19.08 29.48
CA VAL A 78 -5.57 18.35 28.36
C VAL A 78 -4.56 19.25 27.67
N TRP A 79 -3.35 18.72 27.50
CA TRP A 79 -2.23 19.39 26.88
C TRP A 79 -1.75 18.59 25.68
N LEU A 80 -2.00 19.11 24.48
CA LEU A 80 -1.62 18.45 23.23
C LEU A 80 -0.14 18.70 22.92
N SER A 81 0.52 17.67 22.42
CA SER A 81 1.92 17.76 22.00
C SER A 81 2.03 18.44 20.65
N THR A 82 3.16 19.12 20.43
CA THR A 82 3.51 19.70 19.13
C THR A 82 4.78 19.07 18.55
N GLY A 83 5.26 17.97 19.13
CA GLY A 83 6.60 17.43 18.85
C GLY A 83 7.73 18.14 19.61
N SER A 84 7.51 19.35 20.11
CA SER A 84 8.57 20.16 20.71
C SER A 84 8.13 20.91 21.97
N THR A 85 6.85 21.24 22.09
CA THR A 85 6.22 21.90 23.22
C THR A 85 4.84 21.27 23.46
N PHE A 86 4.08 21.83 24.39
CA PHE A 86 2.70 21.44 24.67
C PHE A 86 1.79 22.66 24.62
N ILE A 87 0.56 22.47 24.16
CA ILE A 87 -0.49 23.50 24.13
C ILE A 87 -1.63 23.01 25.01
N LYS A 88 -2.06 23.81 25.99
CA LYS A 88 -3.27 23.50 26.77
C LYS A 88 -4.48 23.65 25.84
N ALA A 89 -5.08 22.53 25.47
CA ALA A 89 -6.22 22.46 24.57
C ALA A 89 -7.55 22.49 25.34
N ALA A 90 -7.57 21.95 26.56
CA ALA A 90 -8.74 21.96 27.43
C ALA A 90 -8.36 22.27 28.89
N ASP A 91 -9.24 22.95 29.61
CA ASP A 91 -9.05 23.37 30.99
C ASP A 91 -10.29 23.00 31.82
N GLY A 92 -10.07 22.34 32.96
CA GLY A 92 -11.13 22.04 33.91
C GLY A 92 -12.21 21.08 33.43
N LEU A 93 -11.89 20.11 32.55
CA LEU A 93 -12.82 19.09 32.10
C LEU A 93 -13.34 18.26 33.28
N ASP A 94 -14.65 17.95 33.26
CA ASP A 94 -15.30 17.08 34.24
C ASP A 94 -14.93 15.62 33.98
N LEU A 95 -13.78 15.22 34.52
CA LEU A 95 -13.26 13.85 34.46
C LEU A 95 -12.93 13.38 35.87
N PRO A 96 -13.74 12.49 36.47
CA PRO A 96 -13.61 12.17 37.87
C PRO A 96 -12.35 11.35 38.16
N GLY A 97 -11.40 11.94 38.90
CA GLY A 97 -10.17 11.28 39.33
C GLY A 97 -9.10 11.17 38.22
N SER A 98 -7.89 10.73 38.57
CA SER A 98 -6.82 10.58 37.58
C SER A 98 -7.13 9.39 36.65
N PRO A 99 -7.04 9.54 35.31
CA PRO A 99 -7.42 8.47 34.38
C PRO A 99 -6.31 7.45 34.12
N ILE A 100 -6.69 6.21 33.81
CA ILE A 100 -5.86 5.29 33.03
C ILE A 100 -6.14 5.60 31.56
N LEU A 101 -5.08 5.76 30.79
CA LEU A 101 -5.16 6.10 29.38
C LEU A 101 -4.97 4.83 28.54
N ARG A 102 -6.01 4.43 27.81
CA ARG A 102 -6.05 3.24 26.96
C ARG A 102 -7.03 3.47 25.80
N ASP A 103 -6.69 3.00 24.61
CA ASP A 103 -7.63 2.94 23.49
C ASP A 103 -8.54 1.73 23.71
N MET A 104 -9.78 1.97 24.15
CA MET A 104 -10.72 0.92 24.59
C MET A 104 -11.56 0.37 23.43
N ASP A 105 -11.65 1.10 22.31
CA ASP A 105 -12.39 0.70 21.12
C ASP A 105 -11.53 0.66 19.84
N ASN A 106 -10.21 0.71 20.00
CA ASN A 106 -9.22 0.57 18.93
C ASN A 106 -9.46 1.53 17.76
N ASP A 107 -9.93 2.76 18.05
CA ASP A 107 -10.18 3.81 17.06
C ASP A 107 -8.93 4.65 16.73
N GLY A 108 -7.83 4.43 17.46
CA GLY A 108 -6.56 5.14 17.32
C GLY A 108 -6.46 6.39 18.20
N THR A 109 -7.52 6.74 18.92
CA THR A 109 -7.52 7.75 19.98
C THR A 109 -7.54 7.08 21.35
N ILE A 110 -7.02 7.76 22.36
CA ILE A 110 -6.95 7.20 23.70
C ILE A 110 -8.18 7.58 24.53
N ASP A 111 -8.86 6.57 25.09
CA ASP A 111 -9.91 6.75 26.08
C ASP A 111 -9.37 6.91 27.51
N PHE A 112 -10.26 7.40 28.36
CA PHE A 112 -10.02 7.74 29.75
C PHE A 112 -10.83 6.79 30.62
N VAL A 113 -10.14 5.87 31.29
CA VAL A 113 -10.75 4.94 32.25
C VAL A 113 -10.55 5.51 33.64
N SER A 114 -11.62 5.98 34.27
CA SER A 114 -11.54 6.81 35.46
C SER A 114 -12.55 6.45 36.56
N ASN A 115 -12.17 6.72 37.80
CA ASN A 115 -13.04 6.64 38.97
C ASN A 115 -12.71 7.81 39.92
N PRO A 116 -13.71 8.50 40.50
CA PRO A 116 -13.48 9.58 41.45
C PRO A 116 -12.49 9.20 42.57
N ASP A 117 -12.63 8.00 43.12
CA ASP A 117 -11.88 7.48 44.26
C ASP A 117 -10.67 6.63 43.85
N ARG A 118 -10.22 6.71 42.59
CA ARG A 118 -8.99 6.03 42.13
C ARG A 118 -7.74 6.47 42.90
N MET A 119 -7.83 7.63 43.57
CA MET A 119 -6.79 8.15 44.45
C MET A 119 -6.87 7.64 45.90
N GLY A 120 -7.87 6.82 46.23
CA GLY A 120 -8.01 6.17 47.53
C GLY A 120 -7.19 4.88 47.65
N GLU A 121 -7.24 4.25 48.83
CA GLU A 121 -6.38 3.10 49.17
C GLU A 121 -6.80 1.77 48.52
N LYS A 122 -7.98 1.71 47.88
CA LYS A 122 -8.52 0.47 47.30
C LYS A 122 -7.99 0.28 45.87
N PRO A 123 -7.19 -0.77 45.60
CA PRO A 123 -6.61 -0.96 44.27
C PRO A 123 -7.63 -1.41 43.22
N PHE A 124 -8.74 -2.07 43.61
CA PHE A 124 -9.75 -2.60 42.70
C PHE A 124 -11.05 -1.82 42.78
N GLN A 125 -11.49 -1.22 41.67
CA GLN A 125 -12.64 -0.32 41.62
C GLN A 125 -13.41 -0.48 40.30
N SER A 126 -14.68 -0.10 40.28
CA SER A 126 -15.46 0.04 39.03
C SER A 126 -15.14 1.39 38.40
N MET A 127 -14.57 1.40 37.20
CA MET A 127 -14.12 2.60 36.49
C MET A 127 -15.01 2.85 35.28
N SER A 128 -15.44 4.08 35.10
CA SER A 128 -16.20 4.52 33.93
C SER A 128 -15.24 4.86 32.79
N ILE A 129 -15.70 4.68 31.55
CA ILE A 129 -14.93 4.95 30.35
C ILE A 129 -15.44 6.24 29.70
N TYR A 130 -14.53 7.11 29.28
CA TYR A 130 -14.84 8.38 28.63
C TYR A 130 -13.95 8.58 27.40
N ALA A 131 -14.49 9.20 26.36
CA ALA A 131 -13.73 9.68 25.20
C ALA A 131 -13.61 11.22 25.22
N LEU A 132 -12.55 11.75 24.63
CA LEU A 132 -12.37 13.18 24.42
C LEU A 132 -13.01 13.57 23.08
N GLN A 133 -14.03 14.43 23.11
CA GLN A 133 -14.68 14.92 21.90
C GLN A 133 -14.33 16.38 21.65
N PHE A 134 -14.07 16.74 20.39
CA PHE A 134 -13.98 18.12 19.94
C PHE A 134 -15.21 18.50 19.12
N SER A 135 -15.98 19.47 19.61
CA SER A 135 -17.17 19.96 18.91
C SER A 135 -17.32 21.46 19.10
N GLY A 136 -17.60 22.18 18.01
CA GLY A 136 -17.84 23.63 18.06
C GLY A 136 -16.68 24.44 18.65
N GLY A 137 -15.43 24.00 18.47
CA GLY A 137 -14.25 24.68 19.01
C GLY A 137 -13.92 24.37 20.48
N THR A 138 -14.68 23.48 21.13
CA THR A 138 -14.52 23.14 22.56
C THR A 138 -14.32 21.65 22.73
N TYR A 139 -13.47 21.29 23.71
CA TYR A 139 -13.28 19.91 24.14
C TYR A 139 -14.21 19.55 25.29
N SER A 140 -14.78 18.34 25.26
CA SER A 140 -15.58 17.79 26.35
C SER A 140 -15.29 16.29 26.56
N MET A 141 -15.53 15.81 27.78
CA MET A 141 -15.50 14.38 28.08
C MET A 141 -16.89 13.80 27.87
N VAL A 142 -16.96 12.72 27.09
CA VAL A 142 -18.21 12.01 26.82
C VAL A 142 -18.13 10.63 27.44
N ALA A 143 -19.01 10.33 28.40
CA ALA A 143 -19.08 9.01 29.00
C ALA A 143 -19.65 7.99 27.99
N SER A 144 -19.01 6.84 27.85
CA SER A 144 -19.51 5.77 26.98
C SER A 144 -20.73 5.04 27.56
N GLY A 145 -21.04 5.27 28.83
CA GLY A 145 -22.03 4.50 29.59
C GLY A 145 -21.55 3.10 30.02
N SER A 146 -20.35 2.71 29.59
CA SER A 146 -19.72 1.43 29.95
C SER A 146 -18.78 1.59 31.15
N SER A 147 -18.63 0.51 31.93
CA SER A 147 -17.70 0.49 33.06
C SER A 147 -16.95 -0.83 33.12
N VAL A 148 -15.72 -0.77 33.63
CA VAL A 148 -14.86 -1.94 33.85
C VAL A 148 -14.45 -2.00 35.31
N ARG A 149 -14.51 -3.19 35.91
CA ARG A 149 -13.92 -3.41 37.24
C ARG A 149 -12.45 -3.78 37.07
N GLY A 150 -11.55 -2.99 37.63
CA GLY A 150 -10.12 -3.16 37.42
C GLY A 150 -9.27 -2.43 38.47
N SER A 151 -7.96 -2.48 38.26
CA SER A 151 -6.98 -1.72 39.01
C SER A 151 -6.19 -0.79 38.09
N ALA A 152 -5.18 -0.10 38.62
CA ALA A 152 -4.25 0.68 37.81
C ALA A 152 -3.40 -0.17 36.85
N TRP A 153 -3.46 -1.51 36.94
CA TRP A 153 -2.76 -2.42 36.04
C TRP A 153 -3.68 -2.88 34.90
N SER A 154 -3.23 -2.57 33.69
CA SER A 154 -3.88 -2.94 32.44
C SER A 154 -2.82 -3.30 31.41
N GLY A 155 -3.13 -4.30 30.59
CA GLY A 155 -2.36 -4.77 29.45
C GLY A 155 -3.26 -5.59 28.54
N ASP A 156 -2.73 -6.07 27.42
CA ASP A 156 -3.43 -7.03 26.56
C ASP A 156 -3.01 -8.45 26.98
N PHE A 157 -3.78 -9.10 27.85
CA PHE A 157 -3.45 -10.41 28.41
C PHE A 157 -3.96 -11.56 27.52
N ASN A 158 -4.97 -11.31 26.69
CA ASN A 158 -5.53 -12.31 25.76
C ASN A 158 -4.94 -12.20 24.33
N GLY A 159 -4.18 -11.15 24.04
CA GLY A 159 -3.53 -10.87 22.77
C GLY A 159 -4.46 -10.33 21.69
N ASP A 160 -5.65 -9.80 22.02
CA ASP A 160 -6.62 -9.38 21.02
C ASP A 160 -6.46 -7.94 20.50
N GLY A 161 -5.49 -7.20 21.05
CA GLY A 161 -5.22 -5.81 20.74
C GLY A 161 -6.04 -4.83 21.57
N LEU A 162 -6.93 -5.29 22.45
CA LEU A 162 -7.72 -4.45 23.33
C LEU A 162 -7.18 -4.46 24.77
N PRO A 163 -7.46 -3.42 25.56
CA PRO A 163 -7.04 -3.36 26.95
C PRO A 163 -7.83 -4.30 27.86
N ASP A 164 -7.11 -5.16 28.59
CA ASP A 164 -7.61 -5.93 29.72
C ASP A 164 -7.20 -5.29 31.06
N PHE A 165 -7.84 -5.72 32.15
CA PHE A 165 -7.61 -5.17 33.50
C PHE A 165 -7.49 -6.25 34.57
N VAL A 166 -6.64 -6.03 35.57
CA VAL A 166 -6.62 -6.88 36.76
C VAL A 166 -7.82 -6.53 37.65
N ARG A 167 -8.81 -7.42 37.70
CA ARG A 167 -10.11 -7.21 38.36
C ARG A 167 -10.03 -7.37 39.87
N ASN A 168 -9.26 -8.35 40.33
CA ASN A 168 -8.93 -8.61 41.73
C ASN A 168 -7.63 -9.44 41.83
N ALA A 169 -7.26 -9.88 43.04
CA ALA A 169 -6.01 -10.61 43.28
C ALA A 169 -5.88 -11.95 42.53
N THR A 170 -6.98 -12.52 42.02
CA THR A 170 -7.01 -13.84 41.38
C THR A 170 -7.73 -13.84 40.03
N ASP A 171 -8.12 -12.68 39.48
CA ASP A 171 -9.01 -12.60 38.33
C ASP A 171 -8.73 -11.38 37.43
N LEU A 172 -9.05 -11.53 36.14
CA LEU A 172 -8.88 -10.52 35.10
C LEU A 172 -10.24 -10.14 34.50
N SER A 173 -10.43 -8.87 34.17
CA SER A 173 -11.47 -8.42 33.26
C SER A 173 -10.88 -8.46 31.85
N ILE A 174 -11.26 -9.48 31.09
CA ILE A 174 -10.78 -9.73 29.72
C ILE A 174 -11.75 -9.08 28.73
N SER A 175 -11.18 -8.33 27.80
CA SER A 175 -11.85 -7.74 26.66
C SER A 175 -12.48 -8.82 25.77
N ASN A 176 -13.53 -8.43 25.03
CA ASN A 176 -14.20 -9.31 24.09
C ASN A 176 -14.56 -8.52 22.84
N SER A 177 -13.72 -8.64 21.81
CA SER A 177 -13.98 -8.04 20.51
C SER A 177 -15.18 -8.66 19.77
N GLY A 178 -15.73 -9.78 20.23
CA GLY A 178 -16.75 -10.52 19.48
C GLY A 178 -16.17 -11.07 18.16
N THR A 179 -16.82 -10.80 17.03
CA THR A 179 -16.40 -11.28 15.70
C THR A 179 -15.22 -10.52 15.08
N GLY A 180 -14.50 -9.67 15.83
CA GLY A 180 -13.29 -8.96 15.39
C GLY A 180 -13.13 -7.60 16.10
N ASN A 181 -12.04 -6.88 15.85
CA ASN A 181 -11.85 -5.60 16.55
C ASN A 181 -12.89 -4.51 16.16
N PRO A 182 -13.27 -3.64 17.10
CA PRO A 182 -14.07 -2.45 16.81
C PRO A 182 -13.41 -1.56 15.75
N ASN A 183 -14.22 -0.69 15.13
CA ASN A 183 -13.80 0.30 14.12
C ASN A 183 -13.18 -0.24 12.80
N LEU A 184 -13.29 -1.55 12.54
CA LEU A 184 -12.95 -2.16 11.25
C LEU A 184 -14.19 -2.31 10.34
N LEU A 185 -13.99 -2.13 9.02
CA LEU A 185 -15.04 -2.35 8.03
C LEU A 185 -15.48 -3.82 8.02
N ARG A 186 -16.74 -4.09 8.35
CA ARG A 186 -17.29 -5.46 8.39
C ARG A 186 -18.18 -5.82 7.24
N THR A 187 -18.97 -4.88 6.73
CA THR A 187 -19.94 -5.16 5.67
C THR A 187 -20.06 -3.98 4.73
N VAL A 188 -20.05 -4.28 3.44
CA VAL A 188 -20.39 -3.34 2.36
C VAL A 188 -21.60 -3.90 1.62
N THR A 189 -22.66 -3.11 1.50
CA THR A 189 -23.79 -3.43 0.61
C THR A 189 -23.54 -2.74 -0.73
N LEU A 190 -23.54 -3.52 -1.80
CA LEU A 190 -23.36 -3.04 -3.17
C LEU A 190 -24.67 -2.49 -3.72
N GLU A 191 -24.57 -1.62 -4.73
CA GLU A 191 -25.71 -1.06 -5.47
C GLU A 191 -26.60 -2.12 -6.13
N THR A 192 -26.03 -3.30 -6.40
CA THR A 192 -26.73 -4.46 -6.95
C THR A 192 -27.55 -5.23 -5.90
N GLY A 193 -27.47 -4.86 -4.62
CA GLY A 193 -28.06 -5.57 -3.50
C GLY A 193 -27.20 -6.70 -2.93
N GLY A 194 -26.04 -7.00 -3.55
CA GLY A 194 -25.04 -7.91 -3.02
C GLY A 194 -24.36 -7.38 -1.75
N LYS A 195 -23.70 -8.26 -0.99
CA LYS A 195 -22.97 -7.90 0.24
C LYS A 195 -21.57 -8.46 0.25
N ILE A 196 -20.60 -7.67 0.71
CA ILE A 196 -19.26 -8.14 1.05
C ILE A 196 -19.13 -8.08 2.57
N SER A 197 -18.85 -9.21 3.22
CA SER A 197 -18.60 -9.27 4.67
C SER A 197 -17.16 -9.71 4.97
N VAL A 198 -16.57 -9.11 6.01
CA VAL A 198 -15.16 -9.29 6.39
C VAL A 198 -15.05 -9.68 7.86
N ASP A 199 -14.37 -10.80 8.13
CA ASP A 199 -13.95 -11.20 9.47
C ASP A 199 -12.46 -10.90 9.66
N TYR A 200 -12.05 -10.59 10.89
CA TYR A 200 -10.66 -10.28 11.25
C TYR A 200 -10.23 -11.07 12.49
N TYR A 201 -8.93 -11.40 12.58
CA TYR A 201 -8.32 -11.89 13.81
C TYR A 201 -7.00 -11.15 14.12
N PRO A 202 -6.65 -11.05 15.41
CA PRO A 202 -5.38 -10.46 15.83
C PRO A 202 -4.20 -11.35 15.41
N SER A 203 -3.07 -10.72 15.11
CA SER A 203 -1.85 -11.35 14.61
C SER A 203 -1.28 -12.40 15.56
N THR A 204 -1.59 -12.25 16.85
CA THR A 204 -1.24 -13.15 17.97
C THR A 204 -1.82 -14.55 17.85
N ARG A 205 -2.86 -14.76 17.02
CA ARG A 205 -3.39 -16.10 16.74
C ARG A 205 -2.50 -16.96 15.85
N TRP A 206 -1.52 -16.35 15.18
CA TRP A 206 -0.59 -17.04 14.29
C TRP A 206 0.83 -17.03 14.87
N SER A 207 1.63 -17.99 14.41
CA SER A 207 3.06 -17.98 14.68
C SER A 207 3.72 -16.84 13.90
N ASN A 208 4.44 -15.97 14.60
CA ASN A 208 5.15 -14.83 14.02
C ASN A 208 6.65 -14.93 14.29
N SER A 209 7.47 -14.46 13.35
CA SER A 209 8.93 -14.47 13.50
C SER A 209 9.37 -13.41 14.51
N PHE A 210 8.85 -12.19 14.36
CA PHE A 210 8.98 -11.12 15.33
C PHE A 210 7.97 -10.03 14.97
N LEU A 211 6.86 -9.94 15.72
CA LEU A 211 5.82 -8.95 15.47
C LEU A 211 5.33 -8.41 16.82
N PRO A 212 5.95 -7.33 17.33
CA PRO A 212 5.66 -6.82 18.67
C PRO A 212 4.36 -6.01 18.73
N GLN A 213 3.77 -5.64 17.59
CA GLN A 213 2.46 -4.99 17.51
C GLN A 213 1.38 -6.01 17.14
N VAL A 214 0.22 -5.91 17.78
CA VAL A 214 -0.96 -6.68 17.36
C VAL A 214 -1.52 -6.05 16.08
N MET A 215 -1.70 -6.87 15.04
CA MET A 215 -2.30 -6.43 13.77
C MET A 215 -3.56 -7.27 13.50
N HIS A 216 -4.65 -6.66 13.07
CA HIS A 216 -5.89 -7.38 12.75
C HIS A 216 -5.97 -7.71 11.26
N ALA A 217 -5.57 -8.92 10.90
CA ALA A 217 -5.59 -9.37 9.51
C ALA A 217 -6.96 -9.95 9.12
N VAL A 218 -7.37 -9.76 7.87
CA VAL A 218 -8.59 -10.32 7.30
C VAL A 218 -8.51 -11.84 7.31
N THR A 219 -9.47 -12.54 7.91
CA THR A 219 -9.46 -14.01 7.97
C THR A 219 -10.54 -14.66 7.16
N LYS A 220 -11.58 -13.89 6.81
CA LYS A 220 -12.65 -14.37 5.95
C LYS A 220 -13.24 -13.24 5.14
N LEU A 221 -13.49 -13.51 3.86
CA LEU A 221 -14.33 -12.69 3.00
C LEU A 221 -15.53 -13.52 2.55
N LYS A 222 -16.73 -12.98 2.74
CA LYS A 222 -17.98 -13.54 2.20
C LYS A 222 -18.52 -12.57 1.16
N VAL A 223 -18.75 -13.04 -0.05
CA VAL A 223 -19.38 -12.28 -1.12
C VAL A 223 -20.74 -12.91 -1.40
N GLU A 224 -21.79 -12.14 -1.12
CA GLU A 224 -23.18 -12.50 -1.35
C GLU A 224 -23.66 -11.80 -2.62
N ASP A 225 -24.27 -12.56 -3.54
CA ASP A 225 -24.72 -12.05 -4.84
C ASP A 225 -26.08 -11.31 -4.81
N GLY A 226 -26.66 -11.15 -3.62
CA GLY A 226 -28.01 -10.58 -3.44
C GLY A 226 -29.15 -11.54 -3.83
N ARG A 227 -28.83 -12.77 -4.25
CA ARG A 227 -29.77 -13.82 -4.68
C ARG A 227 -29.69 -15.07 -3.80
N GLY A 228 -28.93 -15.01 -2.70
CA GLY A 228 -28.80 -16.08 -1.71
C GLY A 228 -27.55 -16.94 -1.86
N THR A 229 -26.73 -16.73 -2.90
CA THR A 229 -25.45 -17.43 -3.05
C THR A 229 -24.37 -16.69 -2.27
N ILE A 230 -23.60 -17.43 -1.47
CA ILE A 230 -22.50 -16.87 -0.68
C ILE A 230 -21.19 -17.58 -1.05
N ALA A 231 -20.25 -16.84 -1.62
CA ALA A 231 -18.89 -17.30 -1.87
C ALA A 231 -17.99 -16.93 -0.68
N THR A 232 -17.41 -17.91 0.00
CA THR A 232 -16.54 -17.69 1.16
C THR A 232 -15.08 -17.98 0.83
N THR A 233 -14.20 -17.02 1.10
CA THR A 233 -12.74 -17.18 1.04
C THR A 233 -12.16 -17.02 2.43
N ASP A 234 -11.38 -17.98 2.91
CA ASP A 234 -10.69 -17.90 4.20
C ASP A 234 -9.19 -17.63 4.00
N TYR A 235 -8.60 -16.95 4.97
CA TYR A 235 -7.19 -16.55 4.97
C TYR A 235 -6.52 -17.00 6.27
N ALA A 236 -5.32 -17.56 6.14
CA ALA A 236 -4.44 -17.86 7.26
C ALA A 236 -3.04 -17.28 7.01
N TYR A 237 -2.38 -16.87 8.07
CA TYR A 237 -1.09 -16.16 8.02
C TYR A 237 -0.04 -16.89 8.84
N ALA A 238 1.23 -16.72 8.50
CA ALA A 238 2.35 -17.17 9.32
C ALA A 238 3.60 -16.34 9.07
N GLY A 239 4.47 -16.26 10.09
CA GLY A 239 5.79 -15.64 10.02
C GLY A 239 5.76 -14.13 9.86
N GLY A 240 4.87 -13.41 10.55
CA GLY A 240 4.91 -11.95 10.60
C GLY A 240 6.27 -11.44 11.09
N LEU A 241 6.85 -10.47 10.38
CA LEU A 241 8.18 -9.92 10.69
C LEU A 241 8.18 -8.39 10.69
N TYR A 242 8.63 -7.79 11.79
CA TYR A 242 8.89 -6.38 11.95
C TYR A 242 10.40 -6.14 12.01
N ASP A 243 10.93 -5.34 11.08
CA ASP A 243 12.32 -4.89 11.12
C ASP A 243 12.44 -3.72 12.10
N THR A 244 13.18 -3.92 13.19
CA THR A 244 13.32 -2.91 14.25
C THR A 244 14.21 -1.75 13.87
N VAL A 245 15.18 -1.96 12.98
CA VAL A 245 16.13 -0.93 12.53
C VAL A 245 15.45 0.00 11.52
N ALA A 246 14.75 -0.59 10.55
CA ALA A 246 13.96 0.14 9.56
C ALA A 246 12.59 0.59 10.12
N ARG A 247 12.19 0.09 11.29
CA ARG A 247 10.90 0.33 11.95
C ARG A 247 9.71 0.03 11.06
N LYS A 248 9.73 -1.16 10.44
CA LYS A 248 8.81 -1.52 9.37
C LYS A 248 8.31 -2.94 9.49
N PHE A 249 6.99 -3.11 9.40
CA PHE A 249 6.40 -4.42 9.18
C PHE A 249 6.68 -4.89 7.74
N LEU A 250 7.36 -6.02 7.59
CA LEU A 250 7.73 -6.62 6.31
C LEU A 250 6.70 -7.63 5.80
N GLY A 251 5.50 -7.66 6.40
CA GLY A 251 4.41 -8.56 6.05
C GLY A 251 4.53 -9.94 6.71
N TYR A 252 3.64 -10.85 6.32
CA TYR A 252 3.67 -12.27 6.71
C TYR A 252 4.48 -13.08 5.71
N LYS A 253 5.27 -14.05 6.20
CA LYS A 253 6.06 -14.96 5.35
C LYS A 253 5.17 -15.81 4.45
N THR A 254 4.04 -16.27 4.96
CA THR A 254 3.12 -17.14 4.24
C THR A 254 1.69 -16.65 4.42
N ILE A 255 0.94 -16.63 3.30
CA ILE A 255 -0.52 -16.46 3.30
C ILE A 255 -1.12 -17.69 2.62
N THR A 256 -2.05 -18.34 3.30
CA THR A 256 -2.84 -19.46 2.76
C THR A 256 -4.26 -18.98 2.52
N VAL A 257 -4.73 -19.10 1.29
CA VAL A 257 -6.06 -18.69 0.82
C VAL A 257 -6.86 -19.94 0.51
N THR A 258 -7.91 -20.20 1.28
CA THR A 258 -8.88 -21.27 0.99
C THR A 258 -10.03 -20.65 0.22
N LYS A 259 -10.15 -20.99 -1.07
CA LYS A 259 -11.12 -20.41 -1.99
C LYS A 259 -12.53 -20.95 -1.75
N PRO A 260 -13.59 -20.32 -2.31
CA PRO A 260 -14.92 -20.92 -2.35
C PRO A 260 -14.88 -22.29 -3.02
N LEU A 261 -15.77 -23.20 -2.64
CA LEU A 261 -15.91 -24.50 -3.29
C LEU A 261 -16.30 -24.27 -4.75
N ALA A 262 -15.48 -24.73 -5.71
CA ALA A 262 -15.87 -24.64 -7.11
C ALA A 262 -16.88 -25.74 -7.45
N ASN A 263 -17.68 -25.51 -8.49
CA ASN A 263 -18.67 -26.49 -8.92
C ASN A 263 -17.97 -27.79 -9.37
N GLY A 264 -18.37 -28.92 -8.80
CA GLY A 264 -17.79 -30.23 -9.11
C GLY A 264 -16.58 -30.65 -8.26
N GLU A 265 -16.08 -29.80 -7.36
CA GLU A 265 -15.01 -30.17 -6.43
C GLU A 265 -15.56 -30.74 -5.12
N ALA A 266 -14.88 -31.73 -4.55
CA ALA A 266 -15.25 -32.34 -3.27
C ALA A 266 -14.78 -31.51 -2.05
N SER A 267 -13.67 -30.77 -2.20
CA SER A 267 -13.12 -29.88 -1.17
C SER A 267 -12.75 -28.53 -1.76
N ARG A 268 -12.55 -27.54 -0.89
CA ARG A 268 -12.23 -26.17 -1.29
C ARG A 268 -10.76 -26.07 -1.76
N PRO A 269 -10.48 -25.44 -2.93
CA PRO A 269 -9.12 -25.21 -3.38
C PRO A 269 -8.33 -24.33 -2.43
N VAL A 270 -7.01 -24.54 -2.40
CA VAL A 270 -6.10 -23.80 -1.53
C VAL A 270 -4.96 -23.20 -2.34
N VAL A 271 -4.67 -21.93 -2.11
CA VAL A 271 -3.48 -21.26 -2.66
C VAL A 271 -2.59 -20.81 -1.50
N THR A 272 -1.35 -21.31 -1.46
CA THR A 272 -0.35 -20.89 -0.49
C THR A 272 0.69 -20.03 -1.18
N ILE A 273 0.87 -18.80 -0.71
CA ILE A 273 1.84 -17.84 -1.23
C ILE A 273 2.91 -17.61 -0.16
N THR A 274 4.17 -17.80 -0.52
CA THR A 274 5.34 -17.51 0.31
C THR A 274 6.00 -16.22 -0.16
N TYR A 275 6.08 -15.22 0.71
CA TYR A 275 6.61 -13.90 0.42
C TYR A 275 8.07 -13.75 0.84
N ARG A 276 8.76 -12.80 0.21
CA ARG A 276 10.04 -12.30 0.70
C ARG A 276 9.81 -11.29 1.82
N GLN A 277 10.78 -11.16 2.72
CA GLN A 277 10.72 -10.27 3.89
C GLN A 277 12.08 -9.57 4.10
N ASP A 278 12.78 -9.22 3.02
CA ASP A 278 13.95 -8.33 3.07
C ASP A 278 13.56 -6.91 2.65
N LEU A 279 14.36 -5.91 3.04
CA LEU A 279 14.02 -4.49 2.86
C LEU A 279 13.87 -4.05 1.38
N ALA A 280 14.38 -4.84 0.43
CA ALA A 280 14.29 -4.52 -1.00
C ALA A 280 13.08 -5.18 -1.68
N SER A 281 12.62 -6.32 -1.18
CA SER A 281 11.62 -7.16 -1.86
C SER A 281 10.48 -7.65 -0.96
N TYR A 282 10.33 -7.08 0.24
CA TYR A 282 9.22 -7.42 1.13
C TYR A 282 7.87 -7.33 0.39
N GLY A 283 7.01 -8.32 0.60
CA GLY A 283 5.71 -8.40 -0.07
C GLY A 283 5.75 -8.92 -1.52
N LEU A 284 6.92 -9.16 -2.11
CA LEU A 284 7.02 -9.88 -3.38
C LEU A 284 6.92 -11.40 -3.14
N PRO A 285 6.10 -12.13 -3.93
CA PRO A 285 6.00 -13.58 -3.82
C PRO A 285 7.32 -14.23 -4.28
N SER A 286 7.76 -15.26 -3.56
CA SER A 286 8.88 -16.12 -3.95
C SER A 286 8.41 -17.48 -4.46
N ASN A 287 7.25 -17.94 -3.96
CA ASN A 287 6.65 -19.20 -4.37
C ASN A 287 5.13 -19.13 -4.16
N THR A 288 4.35 -19.60 -5.14
CA THR A 288 2.90 -19.71 -5.07
C THR A 288 2.50 -21.13 -5.46
N VAL A 289 1.86 -21.86 -4.55
CA VAL A 289 1.38 -23.22 -4.79
C VAL A 289 -0.14 -23.22 -4.76
N SER A 290 -0.76 -23.59 -5.87
CA SER A 290 -2.20 -23.77 -6.01
C SER A 290 -2.54 -25.26 -5.97
N ARG A 291 -3.54 -25.60 -5.15
CA ARG A 291 -4.09 -26.94 -5.03
C ARG A 291 -5.58 -26.93 -5.35
N ASN A 292 -6.03 -27.96 -6.08
CA ASN A 292 -7.44 -28.17 -6.39
C ASN A 292 -8.20 -28.82 -5.20
N GLY A 293 -9.48 -29.09 -5.38
CA GLY A 293 -10.32 -29.73 -4.36
C GLY A 293 -9.94 -31.18 -3.97
N GLU A 294 -8.97 -31.79 -4.64
CA GLU A 294 -8.39 -33.10 -4.29
C GLU A 294 -7.03 -32.98 -3.57
N ASP A 295 -6.63 -31.75 -3.20
CA ASP A 295 -5.33 -31.42 -2.59
C ASP A 295 -4.11 -31.73 -3.47
N THR A 296 -4.31 -31.92 -4.78
CA THR A 296 -3.21 -32.07 -5.73
C THR A 296 -2.64 -30.70 -6.12
N LYS A 297 -1.31 -30.60 -6.26
CA LYS A 297 -0.61 -29.34 -6.60
C LYS A 297 -0.74 -29.00 -8.08
N SER A 298 -1.93 -28.61 -8.52
CA SER A 298 -2.19 -28.31 -9.93
C SER A 298 -1.25 -27.27 -10.54
N LYS A 299 -0.76 -26.29 -9.76
CA LYS A 299 0.18 -25.27 -10.25
C LYS A 299 1.13 -24.76 -9.18
N THR A 300 2.41 -24.65 -9.51
CA THR A 300 3.43 -23.97 -8.70
C THR A 300 4.08 -22.85 -9.53
N VAL A 301 4.21 -21.65 -8.97
CA VAL A 301 4.94 -20.52 -9.58
C VAL A 301 6.06 -20.10 -8.65
N ALA A 302 7.31 -20.28 -9.06
CA ALA A 302 8.50 -19.88 -8.33
C ALA A 302 9.12 -18.63 -8.98
N GLU A 303 9.44 -17.64 -8.14
CA GLU A 303 9.95 -16.34 -8.57
C GLU A 303 11.35 -16.11 -7.98
N SER A 304 12.32 -15.81 -8.84
CA SER A 304 13.70 -15.52 -8.47
C SER A 304 13.99 -14.03 -8.59
N TYR A 305 14.74 -13.48 -7.64
CA TYR A 305 15.04 -12.05 -7.60
C TYR A 305 16.52 -11.77 -7.34
N SER A 306 17.05 -10.77 -8.04
CA SER A 306 18.28 -10.07 -7.66
C SER A 306 17.91 -8.85 -6.82
N VAL A 307 18.52 -8.73 -5.63
CA VAL A 307 18.17 -7.68 -4.65
C VAL A 307 19.38 -6.86 -4.21
N ARG A 308 19.16 -5.56 -3.99
CA ARG A 308 20.11 -4.64 -3.36
C ARG A 308 19.53 -4.15 -2.04
N THR A 309 20.04 -4.69 -0.94
CA THR A 309 19.56 -4.40 0.43
C THR A 309 20.56 -3.61 1.29
N ALA A 310 21.84 -3.53 0.89
CA ALA A 310 22.90 -2.92 1.71
C ALA A 310 22.79 -1.39 1.84
N SER A 311 22.27 -0.72 0.81
CA SER A 311 22.17 0.75 0.77
C SER A 311 20.96 1.18 -0.03
N LYS A 312 20.35 2.30 0.34
CA LYS A 312 19.31 2.95 -0.46
C LYS A 312 19.91 3.52 -1.77
N PRO A 313 19.13 3.64 -2.86
CA PRO A 313 17.78 3.08 -3.01
C PRO A 313 17.84 1.55 -3.06
N TYR A 314 16.90 0.90 -2.38
CA TYR A 314 16.75 -0.54 -2.47
C TYR A 314 16.18 -0.92 -3.84
N ARG A 315 16.55 -2.09 -4.34
CA ARG A 315 16.10 -2.59 -5.65
C ARG A 315 15.83 -4.08 -5.59
N ALA A 316 14.75 -4.52 -6.22
CA ALA A 316 14.44 -5.92 -6.45
C ALA A 316 14.07 -6.09 -7.93
N LEU A 317 14.74 -7.00 -8.62
CA LEU A 317 14.51 -7.31 -10.03
C LEU A 317 14.18 -8.79 -10.15
N ASN A 318 13.03 -9.12 -10.73
CA ASN A 318 12.64 -10.50 -10.97
C ASN A 318 13.47 -11.08 -12.12
N THR A 319 14.42 -11.96 -11.81
CA THR A 319 15.36 -12.53 -12.78
C THR A 319 14.84 -13.80 -13.42
N ALA A 320 13.89 -14.49 -12.80
CA ALA A 320 13.24 -15.65 -13.42
C ALA A 320 11.87 -15.94 -12.82
N THR A 321 11.00 -16.48 -13.66
CA THR A 321 9.72 -17.10 -13.28
C THR A 321 9.72 -18.52 -13.79
N GLU A 322 9.46 -19.49 -12.92
CA GLU A 322 9.26 -20.89 -13.30
C GLU A 322 7.85 -21.31 -12.90
N THR A 323 7.08 -21.85 -13.85
CA THR A 323 5.71 -22.32 -13.62
C THR A 323 5.64 -23.82 -13.89
N THR A 324 5.38 -24.60 -12.85
CA THR A 324 5.09 -26.02 -12.95
C THR A 324 3.58 -26.22 -12.94
N ILE A 325 3.05 -26.96 -13.91
CA ILE A 325 1.65 -27.41 -13.96
C ILE A 325 1.66 -28.92 -13.76
N GLU A 326 0.88 -29.42 -12.80
CA GLU A 326 0.73 -30.85 -12.51
C GLU A 326 -0.72 -31.28 -12.75
N GLU A 327 -1.05 -31.65 -14.00
CA GLU A 327 -2.35 -32.17 -14.40
C GLU A 327 -2.16 -33.46 -15.21
N GLY A 328 -2.09 -34.60 -14.51
CA GLY A 328 -1.79 -35.93 -15.09
C GLY A 328 -0.32 -36.12 -15.52
N SER A 329 0.34 -35.05 -15.98
CA SER A 329 1.78 -34.96 -16.25
C SER A 329 2.34 -33.64 -15.72
N SER A 330 3.65 -33.59 -15.48
CA SER A 330 4.32 -32.37 -15.00
C SER A 330 4.92 -31.61 -16.18
N LEU A 331 4.46 -30.38 -16.39
CA LEU A 331 4.98 -29.47 -17.42
C LEU A 331 5.62 -28.27 -16.73
N VAL A 332 6.80 -27.86 -17.21
CA VAL A 332 7.55 -26.74 -16.63
C VAL A 332 7.77 -25.67 -17.69
N LEU A 333 7.24 -24.48 -17.43
CA LEU A 333 7.50 -23.27 -18.21
C LEU A 333 8.53 -22.40 -17.49
N ARG A 334 9.44 -21.77 -18.23
CA ARG A 334 10.46 -20.90 -17.62
C ARG A 334 10.72 -19.65 -18.46
N THR A 335 10.76 -18.52 -17.78
CA THR A 335 11.21 -17.24 -18.36
C THR A 335 12.31 -16.66 -17.50
N GLU A 336 13.42 -16.24 -18.12
CA GLU A 336 14.52 -15.52 -17.47
C GLU A 336 14.63 -14.09 -18.00
N ARG A 337 15.10 -13.18 -17.13
CA ARG A 337 15.18 -11.74 -17.41
C ARG A 337 16.53 -11.19 -16.98
N SER A 338 17.18 -10.46 -17.89
CA SER A 338 18.38 -9.67 -17.60
C SER A 338 18.04 -8.19 -17.57
N PHE A 339 18.77 -7.43 -16.76
CA PHE A 339 18.51 -6.00 -16.54
C PHE A 339 19.78 -5.17 -16.67
N ASP A 340 19.62 -3.92 -17.10
CA ASP A 340 20.70 -2.92 -17.05
C ASP A 340 20.85 -2.28 -15.66
N ALA A 341 21.73 -1.27 -15.55
CA ALA A 341 21.98 -0.54 -14.32
C ALA A 341 20.76 0.22 -13.78
N TYR A 342 19.82 0.58 -14.66
CA TYR A 342 18.63 1.38 -14.37
C TYR A 342 17.40 0.52 -14.08
N GLY A 343 17.51 -0.80 -14.23
CA GLY A 343 16.42 -1.75 -14.02
C GLY A 343 15.54 -1.97 -15.24
N ASN A 344 15.99 -1.55 -16.43
CA ASN A 344 15.31 -1.89 -17.68
C ASN A 344 15.63 -3.34 -18.08
N VAL A 345 14.64 -4.05 -18.62
CA VAL A 345 14.82 -5.42 -19.13
C VAL A 345 15.61 -5.37 -20.44
N THR A 346 16.82 -5.91 -20.46
CA THR A 346 17.67 -5.99 -21.65
C THR A 346 17.52 -7.31 -22.39
N GLU A 347 17.08 -8.35 -21.68
CA GLU A 347 16.92 -9.69 -22.23
C GLU A 347 15.73 -10.39 -21.59
N ILE A 348 14.93 -11.08 -22.41
CA ILE A 348 13.96 -12.08 -21.96
C ILE A 348 14.26 -13.37 -22.70
N LYS A 349 14.59 -14.42 -21.96
CA LYS A 349 14.72 -15.79 -22.47
C LYS A 349 13.48 -16.56 -22.04
N ASP A 350 12.58 -16.80 -22.98
CA ASP A 350 11.43 -17.65 -22.77
C ASP A 350 11.78 -19.04 -23.28
N TYR A 351 11.83 -20.00 -22.37
CA TYR A 351 12.15 -21.40 -22.67
C TYR A 351 10.92 -22.16 -23.19
N GLY A 352 9.75 -21.52 -23.27
CA GLY A 352 8.52 -22.26 -23.56
C GLY A 352 8.36 -23.40 -22.56
N ARG A 353 8.22 -24.63 -23.08
CA ARG A 353 8.26 -25.86 -22.29
C ARG A 353 9.69 -26.35 -22.14
N LYS A 354 10.18 -26.42 -20.89
CA LYS A 354 11.55 -26.85 -20.57
C LYS A 354 11.87 -28.31 -20.95
N ASP A 355 10.85 -29.13 -21.21
CA ASP A 355 11.00 -30.53 -21.63
C ASP A 355 11.05 -30.72 -23.16
N LEU A 356 10.86 -29.64 -23.92
CA LEU A 356 10.94 -29.62 -25.38
C LEU A 356 11.98 -28.58 -25.81
N ASP A 357 12.67 -28.88 -26.89
CA ASP A 357 13.49 -27.89 -27.59
C ASP A 357 12.71 -27.34 -28.79
N GLY A 358 12.97 -26.09 -29.18
CA GLY A 358 12.50 -25.48 -30.41
C GLY A 358 11.29 -24.56 -30.27
N ASP A 359 10.69 -24.45 -29.08
CA ASP A 359 9.66 -23.45 -28.77
C ASP A 359 10.21 -22.23 -28.03
N GLU A 360 11.54 -22.11 -27.87
CA GLU A 360 12.16 -21.01 -27.17
C GLU A 360 12.08 -19.71 -27.97
N THR A 361 11.80 -18.62 -27.26
CA THR A 361 11.89 -17.27 -27.81
C THR A 361 12.86 -16.40 -27.00
N TRP A 362 13.64 -15.61 -27.72
CA TRP A 362 14.67 -14.75 -27.14
C TRP A 362 14.47 -13.30 -27.56
N THR A 363 14.09 -12.46 -26.60
CA THR A 363 13.91 -11.03 -26.81
C THR A 363 15.11 -10.27 -26.27
N THR A 364 15.75 -9.44 -27.09
CA THR A 364 16.77 -8.48 -26.67
C THR A 364 16.23 -7.06 -26.85
N THR A 365 16.37 -6.23 -25.82
CA THR A 365 16.02 -4.82 -25.86
C THR A 365 17.27 -3.99 -25.58
N ASN A 366 17.54 -3.03 -26.46
CA ASN A 366 18.62 -2.06 -26.27
C ASN A 366 18.04 -0.69 -25.97
N TYR A 367 18.76 0.07 -25.15
CA TYR A 367 18.42 1.43 -24.73
C TYR A 367 19.55 2.41 -25.13
N ALA A 368 19.22 3.68 -25.31
CA ALA A 368 20.17 4.77 -25.47
C ALA A 368 19.89 5.81 -24.37
N PRO A 369 20.47 5.66 -23.17
CA PRO A 369 20.12 6.50 -22.03
C PRO A 369 20.66 7.92 -22.19
N ASN A 370 19.83 8.93 -21.90
CA ASN A 370 20.28 10.29 -21.63
C ASN A 370 20.32 10.47 -20.11
N LEU A 371 21.52 10.70 -19.56
CA LEU A 371 21.73 10.80 -18.11
C LEU A 371 21.48 12.21 -17.56
N ASP A 372 21.58 13.22 -18.41
CA ASP A 372 21.39 14.62 -18.00
C ASP A 372 19.91 14.88 -17.67
N ASP A 373 19.01 14.37 -18.52
CA ASP A 373 17.55 14.47 -18.33
C ASP A 373 16.93 13.22 -17.68
N TYR A 374 17.77 12.26 -17.25
CA TYR A 374 17.36 10.97 -16.68
C TYR A 374 16.35 10.18 -17.54
N GLN A 375 16.50 10.25 -18.87
CA GLN A 375 15.70 9.49 -19.84
C GLN A 375 16.40 8.16 -20.16
N VAL A 376 16.29 7.21 -19.24
CA VAL A 376 17.06 5.94 -19.27
C VAL A 376 16.28 4.74 -19.78
N SER A 377 14.97 4.86 -19.99
CA SER A 377 14.05 3.73 -20.22
C SER A 377 13.40 3.69 -21.60
N TYR A 378 13.88 4.48 -22.57
CA TYR A 378 13.38 4.48 -23.94
C TYR A 378 14.11 3.42 -24.79
N PRO A 379 13.42 2.35 -25.23
CA PRO A 379 14.05 1.29 -26.01
C PRO A 379 14.36 1.80 -27.42
N ARG A 380 15.62 1.74 -27.85
CA ARG A 380 16.05 2.10 -29.22
C ARG A 380 15.89 0.95 -30.23
N SER A 381 15.86 -0.28 -29.74
CA SER A 381 15.61 -1.45 -30.57
C SER A 381 15.12 -2.64 -29.77
N VAL A 382 14.23 -3.44 -30.35
CA VAL A 382 13.75 -4.71 -29.79
C VAL A 382 13.89 -5.80 -30.84
N ARG A 383 14.54 -6.91 -30.50
CA ARG A 383 14.71 -8.06 -31.39
C ARG A 383 14.16 -9.32 -30.74
N VAL A 384 13.22 -9.98 -31.42
CA VAL A 384 12.66 -11.29 -31.02
C VAL A 384 13.23 -12.35 -31.95
N ARG A 385 13.75 -13.44 -31.37
CA ARG A 385 14.29 -14.59 -32.08
C ARG A 385 13.63 -15.88 -31.61
N SER A 386 13.56 -16.88 -32.49
CA SER A 386 13.15 -18.26 -32.19
C SER A 386 14.31 -19.24 -32.42
N GLY A 387 14.21 -20.47 -31.93
CA GLY A 387 15.20 -21.53 -32.20
C GLY A 387 16.39 -21.56 -31.25
N GLY A 388 16.27 -20.98 -30.05
CA GLY A 388 17.28 -21.05 -28.98
C GLY A 388 17.98 -19.74 -28.64
N PHE A 389 18.91 -19.80 -27.67
CA PHE A 389 19.52 -18.63 -27.03
C PHE A 389 20.94 -18.28 -27.51
N THR A 390 21.43 -18.91 -28.57
CA THR A 390 22.72 -18.56 -29.18
C THR A 390 22.51 -17.86 -30.52
N SER A 391 23.40 -16.95 -30.88
CA SER A 391 23.30 -16.15 -32.10
C SER A 391 23.37 -16.98 -33.40
N GLU A 392 23.88 -18.21 -33.33
CA GLU A 392 24.01 -19.14 -34.46
C GLU A 392 22.72 -19.93 -34.74
N LEU A 393 21.84 -20.07 -33.73
CA LEU A 393 20.58 -20.82 -33.82
C LEU A 393 19.34 -19.89 -33.89
N GLY A 394 19.48 -18.63 -33.46
CA GLY A 394 18.37 -17.69 -33.37
C GLY A 394 17.88 -17.16 -34.72
N ILE A 395 16.73 -17.65 -35.19
CA ILE A 395 16.00 -17.10 -36.34
C ILE A 395 15.36 -15.78 -35.91
N SER A 396 15.61 -14.69 -36.63
CA SER A 396 14.98 -13.40 -36.33
C SER A 396 13.52 -13.43 -36.76
N GLU A 397 12.60 -13.31 -35.81
CA GLU A 397 11.15 -13.29 -36.08
C GLU A 397 10.63 -11.85 -36.25
N LYS A 398 11.17 -10.94 -35.43
CA LYS A 398 10.81 -9.52 -35.45
C LYS A 398 11.99 -8.68 -35.00
N TYR A 399 12.25 -7.59 -35.73
CA TYR A 399 13.18 -6.57 -35.30
C TYR A 399 12.56 -5.18 -35.45
N THR A 400 12.55 -4.43 -34.36
CA THR A 400 12.00 -3.08 -34.29
C THR A 400 13.11 -2.09 -33.93
N ILE A 401 13.18 -0.98 -34.65
CA ILE A 401 14.07 0.14 -34.36
C ILE A 401 13.23 1.39 -34.11
N ASN A 402 13.51 2.07 -33.00
CA ASN A 402 12.82 3.28 -32.58
C ASN A 402 13.75 4.49 -32.72
N TYR A 403 13.24 5.57 -33.30
CA TYR A 403 13.92 6.85 -33.38
C TYR A 403 13.12 7.86 -32.56
N TYR A 404 13.84 8.60 -31.72
CA TYR A 404 13.25 9.59 -30.83
C TYR A 404 13.67 11.00 -31.24
N ASP A 405 12.80 11.97 -31.01
CA ASP A 405 13.08 13.41 -31.13
C ASP A 405 13.69 13.81 -32.49
N ASP A 406 13.17 13.22 -33.57
CA ASP A 406 13.63 13.43 -34.95
C ASP A 406 15.10 13.06 -35.21
N ALA A 407 15.71 12.28 -34.32
CA ALA A 407 17.08 11.82 -34.48
C ALA A 407 17.24 10.96 -35.75
N SER A 408 18.32 11.20 -36.49
CA SER A 408 18.68 10.42 -37.68
C SER A 408 19.16 9.00 -37.33
N ALA A 409 19.73 8.81 -36.14
CA ALA A 409 20.23 7.55 -35.63
C ALA A 409 19.46 7.14 -34.37
N ASN A 410 19.12 5.85 -34.25
CA ASN A 410 18.45 5.32 -33.07
C ASN A 410 19.36 5.21 -31.84
N ALA A 411 20.68 5.32 -32.01
CA ALA A 411 21.62 5.34 -30.89
C ALA A 411 21.71 6.72 -30.22
N THR A 412 21.16 7.78 -30.83
CA THR A 412 21.11 9.11 -30.23
C THR A 412 20.20 9.08 -29.01
N PRO A 413 20.69 9.44 -27.81
CA PRO A 413 19.86 9.52 -26.62
C PRO A 413 18.72 10.53 -26.79
N PRO A 414 17.49 10.21 -26.33
CA PRO A 414 16.37 11.13 -26.39
C PRO A 414 16.55 12.30 -25.41
N THR A 415 15.99 13.44 -25.77
CA THR A 415 15.91 14.67 -24.94
C THR A 415 14.48 14.99 -24.52
N LYS A 416 13.47 14.51 -25.25
CA LYS A 416 12.05 14.60 -24.88
C LYS A 416 11.39 13.23 -24.80
N GLY A 417 11.93 12.23 -25.50
CA GLY A 417 11.37 10.88 -25.53
C GLY A 417 10.19 10.72 -26.49
N ASN A 418 10.01 11.66 -27.42
CA ASN A 418 8.97 11.58 -28.44
C ASN A 418 9.38 10.55 -29.49
N LEU A 419 8.63 9.46 -29.63
CA LEU A 419 8.91 8.42 -30.62
C LEU A 419 8.49 8.90 -32.01
N THR A 420 9.40 9.46 -32.81
CA THR A 420 9.04 10.09 -34.09
C THR A 420 9.05 9.13 -35.27
N ARG A 421 9.79 8.01 -35.19
CA ARG A 421 9.76 6.98 -36.22
C ARG A 421 10.01 5.59 -35.64
N VAL A 422 9.27 4.61 -36.16
CA VAL A 422 9.49 3.18 -35.89
C VAL A 422 9.75 2.48 -37.22
N ARG A 423 10.75 1.61 -37.25
CA ARG A 423 11.00 0.70 -38.38
C ARG A 423 10.86 -0.73 -37.92
N TYR A 424 10.19 -1.52 -38.75
CA TYR A 424 9.99 -2.94 -38.51
C TYR A 424 10.66 -3.74 -39.63
N TYR A 425 11.36 -4.78 -39.24
CA TYR A 425 12.07 -5.68 -40.13
C TYR A 425 11.70 -7.12 -39.79
N LYS A 426 11.57 -7.95 -40.82
CA LYS A 426 11.42 -9.41 -40.67
C LYS A 426 12.76 -10.08 -40.30
N GLN A 427 13.88 -9.47 -40.67
CA GLN A 427 15.24 -9.95 -40.38
C GLN A 427 16.10 -8.82 -39.79
N LEU A 428 17.40 -9.04 -39.66
CA LEU A 428 18.35 -8.00 -39.24
C LEU A 428 18.45 -6.88 -40.29
N ASP A 429 18.59 -5.64 -39.80
CA ASP A 429 18.96 -4.48 -40.61
C ASP A 429 20.40 -4.65 -41.17
N PRO A 430 20.66 -4.35 -42.45
CA PRO A 430 19.75 -3.81 -43.46
C PRO A 430 19.04 -4.91 -44.25
N ALA A 431 17.75 -5.14 -43.96
CA ALA A 431 16.89 -5.94 -44.82
C ALA A 431 16.15 -5.04 -45.80
N ASP A 432 16.07 -5.44 -47.07
CA ASP A 432 15.45 -4.66 -48.15
C ASP A 432 13.94 -4.44 -47.97
N ILE A 433 13.29 -5.26 -47.13
CA ILE A 433 11.86 -5.14 -46.82
C ILE A 433 11.71 -4.67 -45.38
N ASN A 434 11.41 -3.38 -45.24
CA ASN A 434 11.00 -2.75 -43.99
C ASN A 434 9.69 -1.98 -44.20
N TYR A 435 8.92 -1.83 -43.13
CA TYR A 435 7.82 -0.88 -43.08
C TYR A 435 8.07 0.11 -41.94
N ALA A 436 7.75 1.38 -42.18
CA ALA A 436 8.01 2.46 -41.26
C ALA A 436 6.73 3.18 -40.87
N GLU A 437 6.60 3.45 -39.58
CA GLU A 437 5.58 4.33 -39.02
C GLU A 437 6.23 5.64 -38.59
N ASN A 438 5.57 6.77 -38.84
CA ASN A 438 6.05 8.09 -38.46
C ASN A 438 5.04 8.79 -37.57
N PHE A 439 5.53 9.56 -36.60
CA PHE A 439 4.71 10.27 -35.63
C PHE A 439 5.21 11.71 -35.50
N THR A 440 4.28 12.65 -35.36
CA THR A 440 4.62 14.05 -35.05
C THR A 440 4.06 14.45 -33.70
N TYR A 441 4.65 15.48 -33.12
CA TYR A 441 4.33 15.93 -31.77
C TYR A 441 4.26 17.45 -31.70
N ASP A 442 3.47 17.96 -30.76
CA ASP A 442 3.51 19.37 -30.40
C ASP A 442 4.70 19.69 -29.46
N ALA A 443 4.81 20.95 -29.04
CA ALA A 443 5.87 21.39 -28.14
C ALA A 443 5.79 20.77 -26.74
N ASN A 444 4.63 20.23 -26.35
CA ASN A 444 4.33 19.63 -25.06
C ASN A 444 4.54 18.11 -25.05
N GLY A 445 4.85 17.49 -26.19
CA GLY A 445 5.01 16.04 -26.31
C GLY A 445 3.71 15.28 -26.58
N ASN A 446 2.64 15.98 -26.95
CA ASN A 446 1.41 15.34 -27.39
C ASN A 446 1.51 14.90 -28.84
N ARG A 447 1.03 13.70 -29.16
CA ARG A 447 1.11 13.12 -30.50
C ARG A 447 0.08 13.76 -31.43
N LEU A 448 0.53 14.52 -32.42
CA LEU A 448 -0.32 15.20 -33.40
C LEU A 448 -0.70 14.32 -34.58
N SER A 449 0.19 13.43 -35.01
CA SER A 449 -0.12 12.50 -36.11
C SER A 449 0.57 11.15 -35.97
N HIS A 450 0.02 10.17 -36.68
CA HIS A 450 0.59 8.86 -36.94
C HIS A 450 0.34 8.52 -38.41
N ALA A 451 1.39 8.24 -39.17
CA ALA A 451 1.28 7.74 -40.54
C ALA A 451 1.91 6.34 -40.64
N ASP A 452 1.16 5.40 -41.19
CA ASP A 452 1.66 4.05 -41.48
C ASP A 452 2.53 4.03 -42.75
N ALA A 453 3.08 2.85 -43.07
CA ALA A 453 3.95 2.68 -44.23
C ALA A 453 3.25 2.83 -45.59
N MET A 454 1.91 2.77 -45.61
CA MET A 454 1.09 3.02 -46.80
C MET A 454 0.68 4.49 -46.91
N GLY A 455 1.07 5.34 -45.95
CA GLY A 455 0.71 6.74 -45.88
C GLY A 455 -0.69 7.01 -45.34
N ASN A 456 -1.38 6.00 -44.79
CA ASN A 456 -2.62 6.21 -44.07
C ASN A 456 -2.31 6.94 -42.77
N ARG A 457 -2.94 8.09 -42.55
CA ARG A 457 -2.62 8.94 -41.40
C ARG A 457 -3.80 9.17 -40.47
N THR A 458 -3.55 9.10 -39.17
CA THR A 458 -4.46 9.55 -38.12
C THR A 458 -3.90 10.82 -37.50
N GLU A 459 -4.76 11.80 -37.20
CA GLU A 459 -4.35 13.04 -36.55
C GLU A 459 -5.21 13.33 -35.31
N TRP A 460 -4.61 13.98 -34.32
CA TRP A 460 -5.27 14.38 -33.07
C TRP A 460 -5.08 15.87 -32.80
N ASP A 461 -6.16 16.53 -32.40
CA ASP A 461 -6.09 17.87 -31.83
C ASP A 461 -6.33 17.81 -30.33
N TYR A 462 -5.60 18.65 -29.61
CA TYR A 462 -5.68 18.78 -28.16
C TYR A 462 -6.32 20.10 -27.77
N ASP A 463 -6.94 20.12 -26.60
CA ASP A 463 -7.57 21.29 -26.03
C ASP A 463 -6.61 22.51 -26.04
N PRO A 464 -7.09 23.70 -26.41
CA PRO A 464 -6.20 24.84 -26.65
C PRO A 464 -5.58 25.41 -25.37
N ALA A 465 -6.25 25.27 -24.23
CA ALA A 465 -5.86 25.88 -22.98
C ALA A 465 -4.70 25.13 -22.30
N TYR A 466 -4.80 23.81 -22.18
CA TYR A 466 -3.86 23.02 -21.38
C TYR A 466 -3.09 21.98 -22.19
N LYS A 467 -3.51 21.65 -23.42
CA LYS A 467 -2.86 20.64 -24.26
C LYS A 467 -2.77 19.28 -23.56
N LEU A 468 -3.83 18.89 -22.85
CA LEU A 468 -3.90 17.64 -22.07
C LEU A 468 -4.87 16.64 -22.70
N HIS A 469 -5.97 17.11 -23.28
CA HIS A 469 -7.05 16.23 -23.69
C HIS A 469 -7.29 16.32 -25.19
N VAL A 470 -7.42 15.16 -25.83
CA VAL A 470 -7.83 15.07 -27.23
C VAL A 470 -9.26 15.61 -27.33
N VAL A 471 -9.47 16.57 -28.23
CA VAL A 471 -10.80 17.14 -28.55
C VAL A 471 -11.30 16.66 -29.91
N LYS A 472 -10.38 16.19 -30.76
CA LYS A 472 -10.69 15.74 -32.11
C LYS A 472 -9.71 14.67 -32.56
N GLU A 473 -10.23 13.64 -33.22
CA GLU A 473 -9.46 12.61 -33.91
C GLU A 473 -9.94 12.52 -35.36
N ARG A 474 -9.00 12.53 -36.32
CA ARG A 474 -9.26 12.33 -37.75
C ARG A 474 -8.73 10.97 -38.15
N ALA A 475 -9.61 10.06 -38.53
CA ALA A 475 -9.24 8.70 -38.93
C ALA A 475 -8.59 8.68 -40.34
N PRO A 476 -7.92 7.59 -40.75
CA PRO A 476 -7.25 7.51 -42.05
C PRO A 476 -8.08 7.93 -43.26
N LYS A 477 -9.37 7.58 -43.27
CA LYS A 477 -10.30 7.88 -44.37
C LYS A 477 -10.64 9.37 -44.50
N TYR A 478 -10.38 10.16 -43.45
CA TYR A 478 -10.47 11.61 -43.50
C TYR A 478 -9.55 12.21 -44.58
N PHE A 479 -8.42 11.56 -44.84
CA PHE A 479 -7.40 12.04 -45.76
C PHE A 479 -7.40 11.27 -47.08
N ALA A 480 -6.96 11.93 -48.15
CA ALA A 480 -6.67 11.24 -49.40
C ALA A 480 -5.34 10.48 -49.26
N ASN A 481 -5.29 9.22 -49.68
CA ASN A 481 -4.10 8.36 -49.58
C ASN A 481 -3.58 7.88 -50.95
N GLY A 482 -3.76 8.72 -51.99
CA GLY A 482 -3.37 8.42 -53.37
C GLY A 482 -4.28 7.43 -54.11
N SER A 483 -4.83 6.43 -53.40
CA SER A 483 -5.76 5.44 -53.98
C SER A 483 -7.23 5.73 -53.71
N GLN A 484 -7.52 6.58 -52.72
CA GLN A 484 -8.88 6.95 -52.35
C GLN A 484 -9.00 8.46 -52.10
N PRO A 485 -10.15 9.08 -52.45
CA PRO A 485 -10.43 10.46 -52.09
C PRO A 485 -10.64 10.60 -50.57
N ALA A 486 -10.36 11.80 -50.08
CA ALA A 486 -10.63 12.22 -48.71
C ALA A 486 -12.14 12.22 -48.42
N ASP A 487 -12.52 11.80 -47.21
CA ASP A 487 -13.90 11.89 -46.71
C ASP A 487 -13.90 12.53 -45.31
N THR A 488 -14.18 13.83 -45.26
CA THR A 488 -14.08 14.64 -44.03
C THR A 488 -15.07 14.26 -42.94
N ARG A 489 -15.99 13.32 -43.20
CA ARG A 489 -16.93 12.79 -42.19
C ARG A 489 -16.25 11.86 -41.19
N PHE A 490 -15.09 11.28 -41.53
CA PHE A 490 -14.34 10.36 -40.67
C PHE A 490 -13.56 11.08 -39.57
N GLU A 491 -14.30 11.86 -38.78
CA GLU A 491 -13.82 12.63 -37.64
C GLU A 491 -14.60 12.19 -36.39
N THR A 492 -13.92 12.14 -35.25
CA THR A 492 -14.52 11.89 -33.94
C THR A 492 -14.21 13.08 -33.04
N THR A 493 -15.20 13.57 -32.32
CA THR A 493 -15.02 14.68 -31.38
C THR A 493 -15.28 14.23 -29.94
N PHE A 494 -14.57 14.87 -29.02
CA PHE A 494 -14.60 14.53 -27.60
C PHE A 494 -14.96 15.78 -26.80
N ALA A 495 -16.00 15.68 -25.97
CA ALA A 495 -16.21 16.59 -24.87
C ALA A 495 -15.52 15.99 -23.65
N ASN A 496 -14.62 16.73 -23.02
CA ASN A 496 -13.85 16.24 -21.87
C ASN A 496 -14.40 16.85 -20.57
N ASP A 497 -14.50 16.03 -19.54
CA ASP A 497 -14.68 16.51 -18.18
C ASP A 497 -13.31 16.75 -17.54
N ASN A 498 -12.99 18.03 -17.38
CA ASN A 498 -11.70 18.48 -16.85
C ASN A 498 -11.52 18.13 -15.36
N VAL A 499 -12.57 17.70 -14.64
CA VAL A 499 -12.47 17.28 -13.24
C VAL A 499 -11.99 15.84 -13.13
N CYS A 500 -12.53 14.93 -13.93
CA CYS A 500 -12.16 13.50 -13.89
C CYS A 500 -11.12 13.08 -14.96
N GLY A 501 -10.78 13.98 -15.90
CA GLY A 501 -9.78 13.75 -16.94
C GLY A 501 -10.21 12.70 -17.98
N LYS A 502 -11.51 12.47 -18.14
CA LYS A 502 -12.08 11.51 -19.09
C LYS A 502 -13.03 12.22 -20.06
N PRO A 503 -13.26 11.66 -21.27
CA PRO A 503 -14.33 12.12 -22.14
C PRO A 503 -15.68 11.99 -21.42
N SER A 504 -16.41 13.10 -21.30
CA SER A 504 -17.80 13.12 -20.84
C SER A 504 -18.78 12.74 -21.96
N ALA A 505 -18.37 12.91 -23.22
CA ALA A 505 -19.05 12.39 -24.39
C ALA A 505 -18.06 12.17 -25.54
N LYS A 506 -18.34 11.17 -26.37
CA LYS A 506 -17.61 10.85 -27.60
C LYS A 506 -18.60 10.80 -28.74
N MET A 507 -18.51 11.70 -29.70
CA MET A 507 -19.32 11.66 -30.92
C MET A 507 -18.51 11.00 -32.04
N ASP A 508 -18.96 9.85 -32.51
CA ASP A 508 -18.33 9.14 -33.62
C ASP A 508 -18.66 9.77 -34.99
N TRP A 509 -18.07 9.25 -36.06
CA TRP A 509 -18.27 9.72 -37.43
C TRP A 509 -19.68 9.45 -38.00
N ASN A 510 -20.55 8.77 -37.24
CA ASN A 510 -21.97 8.61 -37.56
C ASN A 510 -22.86 9.54 -36.71
N ASP A 511 -22.26 10.50 -36.01
CA ASP A 511 -22.90 11.42 -35.07
C ASP A 511 -23.59 10.70 -33.88
N ILE A 512 -23.10 9.50 -33.51
CA ILE A 512 -23.60 8.73 -32.36
C ILE A 512 -22.72 9.05 -31.13
N VAL A 513 -23.39 9.36 -30.00
CA VAL A 513 -22.78 9.68 -28.71
C VAL A 513 -22.66 8.46 -27.81
#